data_AF-A0ABD5ZSP5-F1
#
_entry.id   AF-A0ABD5ZSP5-F1
#
_cell.length_a   1.000
_cell.length_b   1.000
_cell.length_c   1.000
_cell.angle_alpha   90.00
_cell.angle_beta   90.00
_cell.angle_gamma   90.00
#
_symmetry.space_group_name_H-M   'P 1'
#
loop_
_entity.id
_entity.type
_entity.pdbx_description
1 polymer ?
#
loop_
_entity_poly.entity_id
_entity_poly.type
_entity_poly.pdbx_seq_one_letter_code
_entity_poly.pdbx_strand_id
1 'polypeptide(L)'
;MPEWIDASSLSVVDRKFSPYFTKQGVWCLVEVSIETVSEFERDFLVSVGVDADTGEPLPLLAEVGDVVTQSPAHPGVTESEPTTVDAEVFAAAHERAHAVTEATVDEIQEQAGNAAGVEFEEYLEVQAERLETLRKERERLDEELASIRSALEAATERAERLELLDDQETRQEERSDVVAELTELEEARRDGFPAYQQKIRNRHRINAEYTIVASLVIPYQKGDLELTVTDGAETCVVSQIYGHEAAFFEAPSCGRCGETLGAGGARIVEGELRGLDCGC
;
A
#
# COMPACT_ATOMS: atom_id res chain seq x y z
N MET A 1 13.28 23.10 1.01
CA MET A 1 13.47 24.11 2.08
C MET A 1 13.00 23.47 3.38
N PRO A 2 13.43 23.85 4.60
CA PRO A 2 12.90 23.25 5.82
C PRO A 2 11.38 23.42 5.95
N GLU A 3 10.67 22.38 6.38
CA GLU A 3 9.19 22.37 6.46
C GLU A 3 8.62 23.53 7.29
N TRP A 4 9.30 23.90 8.38
CA TRP A 4 8.86 25.00 9.25
C TRP A 4 8.96 26.37 8.57
N ILE A 5 9.78 26.53 7.52
CA ILE A 5 9.82 27.74 6.70
C ILE A 5 8.71 27.67 5.65
N ASP A 6 8.56 26.53 4.96
CA ASP A 6 7.56 26.35 3.89
C ASP A 6 6.12 26.48 4.40
N ALA A 7 5.85 26.07 5.64
CA ALA A 7 4.56 26.23 6.31
C ALA A 7 4.32 27.66 6.87
N SER A 8 5.24 28.60 6.66
CA SER A 8 5.22 29.92 7.29
C SER A 8 5.18 31.06 6.28
N SER A 9 4.82 32.26 6.72
CA SER A 9 5.01 33.50 5.95
C SER A 9 6.45 34.04 6.03
N LEU A 10 7.42 33.18 6.36
CA LEU A 10 8.82 33.56 6.55
C LEU A 10 9.59 33.41 5.24
N SER A 11 10.56 34.29 5.03
CA SER A 11 11.49 34.21 3.90
C SER A 11 12.94 34.25 4.39
N VAL A 12 13.81 33.52 3.71
CA VAL A 12 15.25 33.49 4.00
C VAL A 12 15.92 34.63 3.23
N VAL A 13 16.56 35.56 3.94
CA VAL A 13 17.27 36.71 3.34
C VAL A 13 18.78 36.52 3.29
N ASP A 14 19.34 35.71 4.19
CA ASP A 14 20.75 35.36 4.18
C ASP A 14 20.97 33.93 4.72
N ARG A 15 22.04 33.29 4.25
CA ARG A 15 22.43 31.94 4.68
C ARG A 15 23.94 31.82 4.77
N LYS A 16 24.42 31.24 5.87
CA LYS A 16 25.84 31.01 6.10
C LYS A 16 26.06 29.61 6.64
N PHE A 17 26.80 28.81 5.89
CA PHE A 17 27.14 27.44 6.28
C PHE A 17 28.57 27.36 6.82
N SER A 18 28.73 26.72 7.98
CA SER A 18 30.00 26.52 8.66
C SER A 18 30.26 25.01 8.83
N PRO A 19 31.01 24.37 7.91
CA PRO A 19 31.23 22.92 7.95
C PRO A 19 32.16 22.49 9.10
N TYR A 20 31.88 21.34 9.70
CA TYR A 20 32.71 20.72 10.74
C TYR A 20 33.56 19.59 10.20
N PHE A 21 32.93 18.67 9.48
CA PHE A 21 33.58 17.48 8.95
C PHE A 21 32.84 16.98 7.70
N THR A 22 33.55 16.20 6.91
CA THR A 22 32.98 15.48 5.76
C THR A 22 32.52 14.10 6.23
N LYS A 23 31.29 13.74 5.89
CA LYS A 23 30.65 12.43 6.09
C LYS A 23 30.42 11.75 4.74
N GLN A 24 30.03 10.47 4.78
CA GLN A 24 29.60 9.73 3.61
C GLN A 24 28.10 9.46 3.71
N GLY A 25 27.37 9.81 2.65
CA GLY A 25 26.01 9.36 2.43
C GLY A 25 26.01 8.26 1.39
N VAL A 26 25.03 7.38 1.48
CA VAL A 26 24.71 6.39 0.46
C VAL A 26 23.38 6.77 -0.15
N TRP A 27 23.43 7.02 -1.45
CA TRP A 27 22.24 7.11 -2.29
C TRP A 27 21.93 5.71 -2.83
N CYS A 28 20.66 5.31 -2.81
CA CYS A 28 20.20 4.06 -3.41
C CYS A 28 18.98 4.32 -4.29
N LEU A 29 18.93 3.59 -5.40
CA LEU A 29 17.74 3.46 -6.23
C LEU A 29 17.12 2.11 -5.93
N VAL A 30 15.88 2.14 -5.46
CA VAL A 30 15.11 0.96 -5.07
C VAL A 30 13.99 0.77 -6.06
N GLU A 31 13.95 -0.39 -6.70
CA GLU A 31 12.79 -0.84 -7.47
C GLU A 31 11.77 -1.43 -6.50
N VAL A 32 10.55 -0.90 -6.57
CA VAL A 32 9.40 -1.41 -5.84
C VAL A 32 8.49 -2.06 -6.86
N SER A 33 8.44 -3.38 -6.82
CA SER A 33 7.58 -4.19 -7.67
C SER A 33 6.38 -4.66 -6.88
N ILE A 34 5.19 -4.34 -7.38
CA ILE A 34 3.92 -4.71 -6.74
C ILE A 34 3.18 -5.67 -7.67
N GLU A 35 3.10 -6.93 -7.23
CA GLU A 35 2.36 -7.97 -7.94
C GLU A 35 0.87 -7.87 -7.61
N THR A 36 0.03 -7.67 -8.64
CA THR A 36 -1.43 -7.69 -8.53
C THR A 36 -2.03 -8.79 -9.41
N VAL A 37 -3.24 -9.23 -9.07
CA VAL A 37 -3.97 -10.32 -9.77
C VAL A 37 -4.12 -10.08 -11.27
N SER A 38 -4.24 -8.82 -11.65
CA SER A 38 -4.72 -8.40 -12.95
C SER A 38 -3.57 -8.12 -13.91
N GLU A 39 -2.51 -8.94 -13.95
CA GLU A 39 -1.33 -8.76 -14.85
C GLU A 39 -0.67 -7.36 -14.81
N PHE A 40 -1.11 -6.48 -13.91
CA PHE A 40 -0.58 -5.14 -13.71
C PHE A 40 0.47 -5.28 -12.61
N GLU A 41 1.65 -5.70 -13.03
CA GLU A 41 2.88 -5.40 -12.31
C GLU A 41 3.04 -3.88 -12.32
N ARG A 42 3.03 -3.28 -11.13
CA ARG A 42 3.36 -1.86 -10.98
C ARG A 42 4.78 -1.79 -10.44
N ASP A 43 5.70 -1.47 -11.35
CA ASP A 43 7.07 -1.17 -11.00
C ASP A 43 7.27 0.33 -10.97
N PHE A 44 7.90 0.80 -9.91
CA PHE A 44 8.39 2.16 -9.85
C PHE A 44 9.69 2.22 -9.07
N LEU A 45 10.46 3.25 -9.39
CA LEU A 45 11.77 3.48 -8.80
C LEU A 45 11.64 4.54 -7.70
N VAL A 46 12.28 4.27 -6.57
CA VAL A 46 12.30 5.12 -5.40
C VAL A 46 13.74 5.47 -5.09
N SER A 47 14.03 6.75 -5.08
CA SER A 47 15.31 7.29 -4.64
C SER A 47 15.33 7.40 -3.12
N VAL A 48 16.36 6.88 -2.47
CA VAL A 48 16.57 7.01 -1.03
C VAL A 48 18.00 7.45 -0.74
N GLY A 49 18.17 8.26 0.30
CA GLY A 49 19.47 8.68 0.80
C GLY A 49 19.57 8.35 2.29
N VAL A 50 20.71 7.79 2.71
CA VAL A 50 21.00 7.46 4.12
C VAL A 50 22.46 7.80 4.46
N ASP A 51 22.75 8.14 5.71
CA ASP A 51 24.12 8.31 6.18
C ASP A 51 24.81 6.94 6.29
N ALA A 52 26.06 6.85 5.80
CA ALA A 52 26.79 5.58 5.73
C ALA A 52 27.24 5.06 7.10
N ASP A 53 27.37 5.93 8.11
CA ASP A 53 27.78 5.56 9.46
C ASP A 53 26.59 5.28 10.37
N THR A 54 25.49 6.04 10.22
CA THR A 54 24.36 6.01 11.16
C THR A 54 23.07 5.44 10.60
N GLY A 55 22.94 5.32 9.27
CA GLY A 55 21.68 4.99 8.61
C GLY A 55 20.62 6.10 8.69
N GLU A 56 20.95 7.27 9.25
CA GLU A 56 20.02 8.40 9.33
C GLU A 56 19.57 8.85 7.92
N PRO A 57 18.28 9.21 7.73
CA PRO A 57 17.77 9.60 6.43
C PRO A 57 18.42 10.90 5.92
N LEU A 58 18.80 10.89 4.64
CA LEU A 58 19.32 12.05 3.91
C LEU A 58 18.34 12.45 2.80
N PRO A 59 17.22 13.13 3.13
CA PRO A 59 16.14 13.40 2.19
C PRO A 59 16.55 14.28 1.00
N LEU A 60 17.44 15.26 1.20
CA LEU A 60 17.89 16.10 0.08
C LEU A 60 18.78 15.31 -0.89
N LEU A 61 19.51 14.30 -0.39
CA LEU A 61 20.28 13.41 -1.23
C LEU A 61 19.37 12.53 -2.11
N ALA A 62 18.22 12.12 -1.59
CA ALA A 62 17.20 11.41 -2.35
C ALA A 62 16.63 12.29 -3.48
N GLU A 63 16.30 13.56 -3.19
CA GLU A 63 15.79 14.51 -4.20
C GLU A 63 16.77 14.75 -5.36
N VAL A 64 18.08 14.84 -5.06
CA VAL A 64 19.12 14.96 -6.09
C VAL A 64 19.12 13.72 -7.00
N GLY A 65 18.95 12.54 -6.41
CA GLY A 65 18.83 11.28 -7.14
C GLY A 65 17.64 11.26 -8.10
N ASP A 66 16.49 11.82 -7.73
CA ASP A 66 15.32 11.89 -8.59
C ASP A 66 15.59 12.76 -9.83
N VAL A 67 16.27 13.88 -9.66
CA VAL A 67 16.66 14.76 -10.78
C VAL A 67 17.63 14.06 -11.73
N VAL A 68 18.58 13.30 -11.18
CA VAL A 68 19.60 12.58 -11.97
C VAL A 68 19.00 11.39 -12.71
N THR A 69 18.08 10.65 -12.10
CA THR A 69 17.45 9.46 -12.70
C THR A 69 16.38 9.79 -13.74
N GLN A 70 15.78 10.99 -13.69
CA GLN A 70 14.77 11.45 -14.66
C GLN A 70 15.34 12.17 -15.89
N SER A 71 16.63 12.53 -15.91
CA SER A 71 17.23 13.29 -17.02
C SER A 71 17.81 12.37 -18.11
N PRO A 72 17.45 12.53 -19.39
CA PRO A 72 18.00 11.72 -20.50
C PRO A 72 19.46 12.05 -20.84
N ALA A 73 20.08 12.99 -20.13
CA ALA A 73 21.47 13.36 -20.33
C ALA A 73 22.36 12.25 -19.76
N HIS A 74 22.98 11.44 -20.63
CA HIS A 74 24.04 10.52 -20.27
C HIS A 74 25.23 11.30 -19.66
N PRO A 75 25.42 11.32 -18.33
CA PRO A 75 26.70 11.73 -17.79
C PRO A 75 27.68 10.62 -18.21
N GLY A 76 28.94 10.95 -18.48
CA GLY A 76 29.96 9.93 -18.72
C GLY A 76 30.04 9.00 -17.51
N VAL A 77 29.44 7.81 -17.62
CA VAL A 77 29.52 6.78 -16.58
C VAL A 77 30.97 6.36 -16.50
N THR A 78 31.64 6.80 -15.44
CA THR A 78 32.97 6.30 -15.11
C THR A 78 32.74 5.18 -14.12
N GLU A 79 32.93 3.93 -14.56
CA GLU A 79 32.97 2.78 -13.65
C GLU A 79 33.99 3.10 -12.55
N SER A 80 33.48 3.25 -11.34
CA SER A 80 34.30 3.42 -10.14
C SER A 80 34.53 2.06 -9.51
N GLU A 81 35.64 1.90 -8.79
CA GLU A 81 35.90 0.68 -8.06
C GLU A 81 34.75 0.41 -7.07
N PRO A 82 34.29 -0.85 -6.97
CA PRO A 82 33.18 -1.20 -6.11
C PRO A 82 33.53 -0.84 -4.67
N THR A 83 32.82 0.15 -4.13
CA THR A 83 32.89 0.48 -2.71
C THR A 83 31.98 -0.50 -1.96
N THR A 84 32.52 -1.12 -0.91
CA THR A 84 31.72 -2.01 -0.07
C THR A 84 30.87 -1.15 0.85
N VAL A 85 29.55 -1.25 0.70
CA VAL A 85 28.56 -0.66 1.60
C VAL A 85 28.12 -1.73 2.59
N ASP A 86 27.99 -1.36 3.86
CA ASP A 86 27.55 -2.28 4.90
C ASP A 86 26.10 -2.75 4.65
N ALA A 87 25.81 -4.00 4.98
CA ALA A 87 24.46 -4.56 4.88
C ALA A 87 23.47 -3.80 5.77
N GLU A 88 23.91 -3.25 6.91
CA GLU A 88 23.08 -2.44 7.80
C GLU A 88 22.60 -1.14 7.11
N VAL A 89 23.44 -0.54 6.26
CA VAL A 89 23.08 0.66 5.49
C VAL A 89 22.04 0.33 4.42
N PHE A 90 22.17 -0.83 3.77
CA PHE A 90 21.14 -1.28 2.82
C PHE A 90 19.83 -1.65 3.50
N ALA A 91 19.85 -2.18 4.73
CA ALA A 91 18.64 -2.40 5.51
C ALA A 91 17.95 -1.06 5.82
N ALA A 92 18.70 -0.04 6.26
CA ALA A 92 18.16 1.31 6.48
C ALA A 92 17.58 1.93 5.20
N ALA A 93 18.23 1.72 4.04
CA ALA A 93 17.72 2.16 2.75
C ALA A 93 16.41 1.45 2.36
N HIS A 94 16.28 0.15 2.64
CA HIS A 94 15.02 -0.59 2.42
C HIS A 94 13.90 -0.08 3.32
N GLU A 95 14.16 0.10 4.62
CA GLU A 95 13.18 0.67 5.55
C GLU A 95 12.73 2.05 5.09
N ARG A 96 13.66 2.86 4.57
CA ARG A 96 13.33 4.17 4.04
C ARG A 96 12.47 4.08 2.77
N ALA A 97 12.79 3.17 1.85
CA ALA A 97 11.99 2.96 0.65
C ALA A 97 10.57 2.55 1.03
N HIS A 98 10.41 1.60 1.96
CA HIS A 98 9.10 1.20 2.48
C HIS A 98 8.32 2.39 3.06
N ALA A 99 8.96 3.22 3.90
CA ALA A 99 8.29 4.38 4.48
C ALA A 99 7.83 5.42 3.44
N VAL A 100 8.57 5.56 2.33
CA VAL A 100 8.19 6.46 1.22
C VAL A 100 7.01 5.91 0.43
N THR A 101 6.91 4.58 0.29
CA THR A 101 5.91 3.93 -0.56
C THR A 101 4.72 3.36 0.18
N GLU A 102 4.74 3.35 1.52
CA GLU A 102 3.70 2.77 2.37
C GLU A 102 2.30 3.23 1.96
N ALA A 103 2.08 4.54 1.83
CA ALA A 103 0.79 5.08 1.43
C ALA A 103 0.33 4.60 0.04
N THR A 104 1.24 4.47 -0.92
CA THR A 104 0.94 3.97 -2.27
C THR A 104 0.63 2.48 -2.26
N VAL A 105 1.40 1.70 -1.50
CA VAL A 105 1.17 0.26 -1.32
C VAL A 105 -0.18 0.02 -0.63
N ASP A 106 -0.48 0.79 0.42
CA ASP A 106 -1.75 0.72 1.14
C ASP A 106 -2.94 1.08 0.25
N GLU A 107 -2.82 2.10 -0.59
CA GLU A 107 -3.85 2.45 -1.58
C GLU A 107 -4.10 1.29 -2.55
N ILE A 108 -3.04 0.65 -3.05
CA ILE A 108 -3.17 -0.51 -3.94
C ILE A 108 -3.79 -1.70 -3.20
N GLN A 109 -3.44 -1.91 -1.94
CA GLN A 109 -4.07 -2.93 -1.08
C GLN A 109 -5.55 -2.68 -0.86
N GLU A 110 -5.95 -1.44 -0.62
CA GLU A 110 -7.35 -1.06 -0.48
C GLU A 110 -8.11 -1.30 -1.79
N GLN A 111 -7.54 -0.91 -2.94
CA GLN A 111 -8.13 -1.15 -4.25
C GLN A 111 -8.35 -2.64 -4.53
N ALA A 112 -7.37 -3.50 -4.23
CA ALA A 112 -7.53 -4.95 -4.37
C ALA A 112 -8.54 -5.53 -3.39
N GLY A 113 -8.58 -5.02 -2.15
CA GLY A 113 -9.59 -5.39 -1.16
C GLY A 113 -11.02 -5.06 -1.62
N ASN A 114 -11.20 -3.88 -2.23
CA ASN A 114 -12.47 -3.47 -2.81
C ASN A 114 -12.87 -4.36 -4.00
N ALA A 115 -11.93 -4.67 -4.91
CA ALA A 115 -12.18 -5.57 -6.02
C ALA A 115 -12.54 -7.00 -5.56
N ALA A 116 -11.86 -7.50 -4.52
CA ALA A 116 -12.19 -8.75 -3.85
C ALA A 116 -13.61 -8.74 -3.25
N GLY A 117 -14.02 -7.61 -2.67
CA GLY A 117 -15.37 -7.41 -2.13
C GLY A 117 -16.43 -7.49 -3.22
N VAL A 118 -16.25 -6.76 -4.32
CA VAL A 118 -17.18 -6.77 -5.47
C VAL A 118 -17.33 -8.17 -6.04
N GLU A 119 -16.23 -8.89 -6.27
CA GLU A 119 -16.29 -10.27 -6.78
C GLU A 119 -17.03 -11.20 -5.80
N PHE A 120 -16.86 -11.01 -4.49
CA PHE A 120 -17.57 -11.80 -3.51
C PHE A 120 -19.07 -11.50 -3.53
N GLU A 121 -19.47 -10.24 -3.68
CA GLU A 121 -20.88 -9.85 -3.84
C GLU A 121 -21.49 -10.48 -5.10
N GLU A 122 -20.81 -10.41 -6.25
CA GLU A 122 -21.25 -11.07 -7.49
C GLU A 122 -21.42 -12.58 -7.29
N TYR A 123 -20.49 -13.22 -6.57
CA TYR A 123 -20.61 -14.63 -6.24
C TYR A 123 -21.85 -14.90 -5.38
N LEU A 124 -22.14 -14.08 -4.37
CA LEU A 124 -23.33 -14.23 -3.52
C LEU A 124 -24.63 -14.12 -4.32
N GLU A 125 -24.69 -13.20 -5.29
CA GLU A 125 -25.84 -13.06 -6.20
C GLU A 125 -26.06 -14.32 -7.04
N VAL A 126 -24.99 -14.84 -7.66
CA VAL A 126 -25.03 -16.09 -8.44
C VAL A 126 -25.47 -17.27 -7.56
N GLN A 127 -24.97 -17.39 -6.34
CA GLN A 127 -25.38 -18.46 -5.43
C GLN A 127 -26.85 -18.31 -4.98
N ALA A 128 -27.35 -17.09 -4.81
CA ALA A 128 -28.75 -16.85 -4.47
C ALA A 128 -29.69 -17.30 -5.61
N GLU A 129 -29.35 -17.00 -6.86
CA GLU A 129 -30.09 -17.46 -8.04
C GLU A 129 -30.03 -19.00 -8.17
N ARG A 130 -28.86 -19.60 -7.92
CA ARG A 130 -28.70 -21.06 -7.93
C ARG A 130 -29.59 -21.73 -6.89
N LEU A 131 -29.63 -21.20 -5.66
CA LEU A 131 -30.50 -21.70 -4.60
C LEU A 131 -31.99 -21.60 -4.98
N GLU A 132 -32.42 -20.49 -5.58
CA GLU A 132 -33.81 -20.34 -6.04
C GLU A 132 -34.15 -21.36 -7.14
N THR A 133 -33.23 -21.54 -8.10
CA THR A 133 -33.39 -22.52 -9.19
C THR A 133 -33.55 -23.93 -8.65
N LEU A 134 -32.66 -24.36 -7.74
CA LEU A 134 -32.72 -25.69 -7.14
C LEU A 134 -33.98 -25.89 -6.30
N ARG A 135 -34.47 -24.87 -5.60
CA ARG A 135 -35.74 -24.95 -4.85
C ARG A 135 -36.93 -25.18 -5.77
N LYS A 136 -37.00 -24.44 -6.89
CA LYS A 136 -38.04 -24.64 -7.91
C LYS A 136 -37.95 -26.03 -8.55
N GLU A 137 -36.73 -26.50 -8.80
CA GLU A 137 -36.51 -27.83 -9.36
C GLU A 137 -36.95 -28.93 -8.39
N ARG A 138 -36.62 -28.81 -7.11
CA ARG A 138 -37.12 -29.71 -6.07
C ARG A 138 -38.66 -29.74 -6.02
N GLU A 139 -39.30 -28.56 -6.06
CA GLU A 139 -40.77 -28.46 -6.06
C GLU A 139 -41.37 -29.14 -7.29
N ARG A 140 -40.82 -28.93 -8.48
CA ARG A 140 -41.23 -29.64 -9.71
C ARG A 140 -41.10 -31.16 -9.55
N LEU A 141 -39.98 -31.65 -9.03
CA LEU A 141 -39.75 -33.09 -8.83
C LEU A 141 -40.70 -33.68 -7.78
N ASP A 142 -41.03 -32.94 -6.73
CA ASP A 142 -42.04 -33.33 -5.74
C ASP A 142 -43.43 -33.46 -6.37
N GLU A 143 -43.82 -32.52 -7.24
CA GLU A 143 -45.08 -32.56 -8.00
C GLU A 143 -45.12 -33.74 -8.98
N GLU A 144 -44.04 -33.98 -9.72
CA GLU A 144 -43.92 -35.11 -10.66
C GLU A 144 -44.00 -36.46 -9.92
N LEU A 145 -43.31 -36.62 -8.80
CA LEU A 145 -43.39 -37.83 -7.97
C LEU A 145 -44.80 -38.05 -7.39
N ALA A 146 -45.51 -36.99 -7.01
CA ALA A 146 -46.90 -37.10 -6.55
C ALA A 146 -47.84 -37.54 -7.69
N SER A 147 -47.62 -37.03 -8.91
CA SER A 147 -48.33 -37.46 -10.11
C SER A 147 -48.08 -38.94 -10.42
N ILE A 148 -46.81 -39.38 -10.42
CA ILE A 148 -46.43 -40.79 -10.65
C ILE A 148 -47.06 -41.70 -9.59
N ARG A 149 -47.08 -41.31 -8.32
CA ARG A 149 -47.79 -42.08 -7.26
C ARG A 149 -49.27 -42.22 -7.56
N SER A 150 -49.93 -41.14 -7.97
CA SER A 150 -51.35 -41.16 -8.33
C SER A 150 -51.62 -42.07 -9.54
N ALA A 151 -50.74 -42.04 -10.55
CA ALA A 151 -50.82 -42.92 -11.71
C ALA A 151 -50.60 -44.39 -11.33
N LEU A 152 -49.64 -44.69 -10.44
CA LEU A 152 -49.39 -46.05 -9.93
C LEU A 152 -50.58 -46.64 -9.16
N GLU A 153 -51.36 -45.81 -8.48
CA GLU A 153 -52.60 -46.21 -7.79
C GLU A 153 -53.72 -46.53 -8.79
N ALA A 154 -53.78 -45.82 -9.91
CA ALA A 154 -54.77 -46.01 -10.97
C ALA A 154 -54.40 -47.10 -11.99
N ALA A 155 -53.12 -47.42 -12.14
CA ALA A 155 -52.61 -48.36 -13.14
C ALA A 155 -53.17 -49.77 -12.93
N THR A 156 -53.82 -50.30 -13.96
CA THR A 156 -54.42 -51.65 -13.94
C THR A 156 -53.60 -52.66 -14.72
N GLU A 157 -52.76 -52.20 -15.64
CA GLU A 157 -51.91 -53.05 -16.47
C GLU A 157 -50.53 -53.25 -15.84
N ARG A 158 -49.99 -54.46 -15.96
CA ARG A 158 -48.68 -54.80 -15.39
C ARG A 158 -47.53 -54.05 -16.07
N ALA A 159 -47.61 -53.85 -17.38
CA ALA A 159 -46.59 -53.16 -18.16
C ALA A 159 -46.51 -51.67 -17.78
N GLU A 160 -47.65 -50.97 -17.81
CA GLU A 160 -47.80 -49.57 -17.35
C GLU A 160 -47.25 -49.38 -15.92
N ARG A 161 -47.57 -50.30 -15.01
CA ARG A 161 -47.08 -50.23 -13.62
C ARG A 161 -45.55 -50.36 -13.53
N LEU A 162 -44.89 -51.12 -14.39
CA LEU A 162 -43.44 -51.27 -14.37
C LEU A 162 -42.75 -50.00 -14.88
N GLU A 163 -43.27 -49.41 -15.95
CA GLU A 163 -42.77 -48.14 -16.50
C GLU A 163 -42.85 -47.00 -15.46
N LEU A 164 -44.00 -46.86 -14.79
CA LEU A 164 -44.17 -45.86 -13.74
C LEU A 164 -43.25 -46.07 -12.52
N LEU A 165 -42.83 -47.30 -12.22
CA LEU A 165 -41.87 -47.59 -11.14
C LEU A 165 -40.46 -47.16 -11.53
N ASP A 166 -40.07 -47.37 -12.78
CA ASP A 166 -38.78 -46.93 -13.34
C ASP A 166 -38.69 -45.39 -13.37
N ASP A 167 -39.76 -44.73 -13.82
CA ASP A 167 -39.89 -43.27 -13.76
C ASP A 167 -39.81 -42.75 -12.30
N GLN A 168 -40.45 -43.45 -11.37
CA GLN A 168 -40.40 -43.08 -9.95
C GLN A 168 -38.98 -43.15 -9.40
N GLU A 169 -38.23 -44.21 -9.70
CA GLU A 169 -36.84 -44.37 -9.26
C GLU A 169 -35.97 -43.25 -9.81
N THR A 170 -36.05 -42.99 -11.12
CA THR A 170 -35.31 -41.92 -11.79
C THR A 170 -35.58 -40.55 -11.14
N ARG A 171 -36.86 -40.20 -10.91
CA ARG A 171 -37.22 -38.92 -10.27
C ARG A 171 -36.82 -38.84 -8.80
N GLN A 172 -36.74 -39.97 -8.10
CA GLN A 172 -36.23 -39.99 -6.72
C GLN A 172 -34.73 -39.73 -6.67
N GLU A 173 -33.96 -40.28 -7.60
CA GLU A 173 -32.53 -40.02 -7.72
C GLU A 173 -32.25 -38.54 -8.03
N GLU A 174 -32.89 -37.99 -9.07
CA GLU A 174 -32.76 -36.56 -9.42
C GLU A 174 -33.11 -35.66 -8.23
N ARG A 175 -34.18 -35.98 -7.49
CA ARG A 175 -34.57 -35.22 -6.30
C ARG A 175 -33.54 -35.32 -5.19
N SER A 176 -32.95 -36.50 -5.00
CA SER A 176 -31.89 -36.71 -4.00
C SER A 176 -30.68 -35.82 -4.28
N ASP A 177 -30.26 -35.76 -5.55
CA ASP A 177 -29.14 -34.93 -5.98
C ASP A 177 -29.41 -33.44 -5.76
N VAL A 178 -30.59 -32.95 -6.15
CA VAL A 178 -31.01 -31.56 -5.92
C VAL A 178 -31.06 -31.22 -4.43
N VAL A 179 -31.55 -32.14 -3.59
CA VAL A 179 -31.60 -31.94 -2.14
C VAL A 179 -30.20 -31.94 -1.52
N ALA A 180 -29.28 -32.77 -2.00
CA ALA A 180 -27.89 -32.77 -1.56
C ALA A 180 -27.22 -31.43 -1.90
N GLU A 181 -27.32 -30.96 -3.14
CA GLU A 181 -26.75 -29.67 -3.57
C GLU A 181 -27.36 -28.49 -2.79
N LEU A 182 -28.68 -28.49 -2.57
CA LEU A 182 -29.34 -27.48 -1.72
C LEU A 182 -28.77 -27.46 -0.31
N THR A 183 -28.56 -28.64 0.29
CA THR A 183 -28.05 -28.75 1.65
C THR A 183 -26.63 -28.20 1.73
N GLU A 184 -25.76 -28.58 0.79
CA GLU A 184 -24.39 -28.09 0.71
C GLU A 184 -24.33 -26.57 0.53
N LEU A 185 -25.14 -26.00 -0.38
CA LEU A 185 -25.17 -24.56 -0.60
C LEU A 185 -25.77 -23.79 0.58
N GLU A 186 -26.78 -24.33 1.27
CA GLU A 186 -27.35 -23.70 2.47
C GLU A 186 -26.39 -23.74 3.66
N GLU A 187 -25.61 -24.82 3.80
CA GLU A 187 -24.52 -24.91 4.77
C GLU A 187 -23.40 -23.92 4.45
N ALA A 188 -22.91 -23.91 3.22
CA ALA A 188 -21.90 -22.96 2.78
C ALA A 188 -22.36 -21.50 2.96
N ARG A 189 -23.63 -21.20 2.66
CA ARG A 189 -24.22 -19.87 2.90
C ARG A 189 -24.27 -19.52 4.38
N ARG A 190 -24.65 -20.46 5.25
CA ARG A 190 -24.67 -20.25 6.70
C ARG A 190 -23.29 -19.89 7.23
N ASP A 191 -22.26 -20.54 6.70
CA ASP A 191 -20.86 -20.34 7.10
C ASP A 191 -20.19 -19.16 6.37
N GLY A 192 -20.90 -18.48 5.47
CA GLY A 192 -20.38 -17.31 4.74
C GLY A 192 -19.42 -17.65 3.60
N PHE A 193 -19.51 -18.86 3.03
CA PHE A 193 -18.69 -19.35 1.92
C PHE A 193 -17.17 -19.26 2.16
N PRO A 194 -16.65 -19.83 3.26
CA PRO A 194 -15.26 -19.62 3.68
C PRO A 194 -14.22 -20.09 2.65
N ALA A 195 -14.49 -21.18 1.94
CA ALA A 195 -13.62 -21.68 0.88
C ALA A 195 -13.49 -20.67 -0.28
N TYR A 196 -14.61 -20.04 -0.67
CA TYR A 196 -14.61 -19.05 -1.75
C TYR A 196 -13.99 -17.72 -1.28
N GLN A 197 -14.26 -17.29 -0.04
CA GLN A 197 -13.57 -16.14 0.56
C GLN A 197 -12.05 -16.34 0.57
N GLN A 198 -11.56 -17.54 0.92
CA GLN A 198 -10.13 -17.82 0.90
C GLN A 198 -9.57 -17.80 -0.53
N LYS A 199 -10.32 -18.34 -1.51
CA LYS A 199 -9.95 -18.27 -2.92
C LYS A 199 -9.81 -16.82 -3.40
N ILE A 200 -10.78 -15.96 -3.07
CA ILE A 200 -10.72 -14.53 -3.40
C ILE A 200 -9.54 -13.85 -2.70
N ARG A 201 -9.37 -14.04 -1.38
CA ARG A 201 -8.26 -13.44 -0.63
C ARG A 201 -6.90 -13.83 -1.19
N ASN A 202 -6.70 -15.11 -1.48
CA ASN A 202 -5.45 -15.59 -2.07
C ASN A 202 -5.22 -14.98 -3.45
N ARG A 203 -6.29 -14.85 -4.23
CA ARG A 203 -6.23 -14.29 -5.56
C ARG A 203 -5.87 -12.81 -5.52
N HIS A 204 -6.48 -12.02 -4.64
CA HIS A 204 -6.27 -10.57 -4.46
C HIS A 204 -5.18 -10.21 -3.45
N ARG A 205 -4.30 -11.15 -3.12
CA ARG A 205 -3.13 -10.88 -2.30
C ARG A 205 -2.15 -10.04 -3.10
N ILE A 206 -1.69 -8.96 -2.50
CA ILE A 206 -0.60 -8.14 -3.04
C ILE A 206 0.69 -8.49 -2.32
N ASN A 207 1.78 -8.62 -3.07
CA ASN A 207 3.13 -8.68 -2.54
C ASN A 207 3.91 -7.49 -3.11
N ALA A 208 4.55 -6.73 -2.23
CA ALA A 208 5.46 -5.67 -2.62
C ALA A 208 6.89 -6.16 -2.36
N GLU A 209 7.70 -6.23 -3.42
CA GLU A 209 9.11 -6.57 -3.35
C GLU A 209 9.95 -5.30 -3.53
N TYR A 210 11.01 -5.18 -2.73
CA TYR A 210 11.91 -4.04 -2.73
C TYR A 210 13.30 -4.53 -3.10
N THR A 211 13.83 -4.04 -4.21
CA THR A 211 15.15 -4.45 -4.73
C THR A 211 16.02 -3.23 -4.96
N ILE A 212 17.19 -3.17 -4.31
CA ILE A 212 18.18 -2.13 -4.61
C ILE A 212 18.82 -2.45 -5.96
N VAL A 213 18.59 -1.58 -6.95
CA VAL A 213 19.09 -1.74 -8.32
C VAL A 213 20.34 -0.89 -8.59
N ALA A 214 20.55 0.19 -7.82
CA ALA A 214 21.77 0.99 -7.88
C ALA A 214 22.10 1.61 -6.53
N SER A 215 23.38 1.86 -6.28
CA SER A 215 23.83 2.65 -5.13
C SER A 215 25.06 3.50 -5.46
N LEU A 216 25.20 4.64 -4.78
CA LEU A 216 26.33 5.54 -4.92
C LEU A 216 26.72 6.09 -3.55
N VAL A 217 28.01 6.04 -3.22
CA VAL A 217 28.54 6.67 -2.00
C VAL A 217 28.96 8.10 -2.35
N ILE A 218 28.38 9.08 -1.67
CA ILE A 218 28.55 10.51 -1.94
C ILE A 218 29.06 11.19 -0.67
N PRO A 219 30.22 11.87 -0.69
CA PRO A 219 30.66 12.65 0.46
C PRO A 219 29.79 13.90 0.62
N TYR A 220 29.41 14.22 1.85
CA TYR A 220 28.69 15.46 2.18
C TYR A 220 29.32 16.16 3.37
N GLN A 221 29.15 17.48 3.48
CA GLN A 221 29.67 18.25 4.61
C GLN A 221 28.59 18.43 5.66
N LYS A 222 28.86 18.08 6.93
CA LYS A 222 27.96 18.33 8.07
C LYS A 222 28.49 19.51 8.87
N GLY A 223 27.60 20.43 9.25
CA GLY A 223 27.96 21.65 9.95
C GLY A 223 26.74 22.46 10.39
N ASP A 224 26.98 23.68 10.89
CA ASP A 224 25.90 24.59 11.24
C ASP A 224 25.51 25.45 10.06
N LEU A 225 24.20 25.58 9.83
CA LEU A 225 23.62 26.54 8.91
C LEU A 225 22.95 27.64 9.71
N GLU A 226 23.51 28.85 9.63
CA GLU A 226 22.88 30.07 10.11
C GLU A 226 21.96 30.60 9.00
N LEU A 227 20.66 30.65 9.28
CA LEU A 227 19.63 31.23 8.42
C LEU A 227 19.18 32.56 9.01
N THR A 228 19.26 33.63 8.23
CA THR A 228 18.58 34.88 8.57
C THR A 228 17.21 34.86 7.93
N VAL A 229 16.17 34.80 8.75
CA VAL A 229 14.76 34.76 8.32
C VAL A 229 14.05 36.08 8.62
N THR A 230 13.06 36.43 7.80
CA THR A 230 12.23 37.63 7.98
C THR A 230 10.76 37.36 7.66
N ASP A 231 9.87 38.04 8.37
CA ASP A 231 8.44 38.15 8.04
C ASP A 231 8.10 39.45 7.28
N GLY A 232 9.11 40.23 6.90
CA GLY A 232 9.00 41.54 6.26
C GLY A 232 9.03 42.73 7.23
N ALA A 233 8.82 42.51 8.54
CA ALA A 233 8.90 43.54 9.57
C ALA A 233 10.12 43.35 10.49
N GLU A 234 10.33 42.12 10.95
CA GLU A 234 11.43 41.73 11.83
C GLU A 234 12.35 40.71 11.16
N THR A 235 13.57 40.60 11.68
CA THR A 235 14.55 39.58 11.29
C THR A 235 15.00 38.79 12.50
N CYS A 236 15.25 37.49 12.29
CA CYS A 236 15.75 36.58 13.30
C CYS A 236 16.84 35.71 12.67
N VAL A 237 17.88 35.38 13.46
CA VAL A 237 18.94 34.45 13.05
C VAL A 237 18.71 33.13 13.74
N VAL A 238 18.67 32.06 12.95
CA VAL A 238 18.39 30.70 13.41
C VAL A 238 19.56 29.82 13.01
N SER A 239 20.14 29.08 13.96
CA SER A 239 21.16 28.06 13.66
C SER A 239 20.53 26.69 13.72
N GLN A 240 20.90 25.82 12.78
CA GLN A 240 20.49 24.42 12.76
C GLN A 240 21.57 23.52 12.15
N ILE A 241 21.57 22.24 12.55
CA ILE A 241 22.49 21.25 11.99
C ILE A 241 22.06 20.90 10.56
N TYR A 242 22.99 21.06 9.63
CA TYR A 242 22.78 20.89 8.21
C TYR A 242 23.88 20.03 7.57
N GLY A 243 23.45 19.06 6.77
CA GLY A 243 24.28 18.37 5.80
C GLY A 243 24.14 19.03 4.43
N HIS A 244 25.21 19.62 3.92
CA HIS A 244 25.21 20.29 2.62
C HIS A 244 24.67 19.37 1.52
N GLU A 245 23.54 19.77 0.93
CA GLU A 245 22.80 19.02 -0.10
C GLU A 245 22.36 17.59 0.33
N ALA A 246 22.45 17.27 1.63
CA ALA A 246 22.15 15.95 2.16
C ALA A 246 20.90 15.94 3.05
N ALA A 247 20.85 16.79 4.08
CA ALA A 247 19.74 16.81 5.04
C ALA A 247 19.72 18.06 5.92
N PHE A 248 18.54 18.38 6.46
CA PHE A 248 18.41 19.13 7.70
C PHE A 248 18.19 18.14 8.84
N PHE A 249 19.08 18.07 9.82
CA PHE A 249 19.05 17.02 10.85
C PHE A 249 18.18 17.38 12.05
N GLU A 250 18.20 18.65 12.46
CA GLU A 250 17.46 19.14 13.62
C GLU A 250 16.77 20.44 13.23
N ALA A 251 15.45 20.49 13.42
CA ALA A 251 14.71 21.72 13.26
C ALA A 251 14.84 22.59 14.51
N PRO A 252 14.78 23.93 14.38
CA PRO A 252 14.91 24.84 15.50
C PRO A 252 13.75 24.67 16.50
N SER A 253 14.02 24.95 17.77
CA SER A 253 13.00 24.96 18.82
C SER A 253 12.26 26.29 18.90
N CYS A 254 10.98 26.26 19.27
CA CYS A 254 10.20 27.43 19.64
C CYS A 254 10.85 28.15 20.84
N GLY A 255 11.13 29.44 20.71
CA GLY A 255 11.74 30.26 21.78
C GLY A 255 10.90 30.37 23.06
N ARG A 256 9.62 29.97 23.03
CA ARG A 256 8.71 30.01 24.19
C ARG A 256 8.53 28.65 24.88
N CYS A 257 8.10 27.63 24.16
CA CYS A 257 7.80 26.31 24.73
C CYS A 257 8.96 25.31 24.61
N GLY A 258 9.96 25.58 23.77
CA GLY A 258 11.08 24.68 23.51
C GLY A 258 10.75 23.51 22.58
N GLU A 259 9.51 23.39 22.09
CA GLU A 259 9.13 22.33 21.15
C GLU A 259 9.77 22.55 19.78
N THR A 260 10.22 21.47 19.15
CA THR A 260 10.80 21.46 17.81
C THR A 260 9.77 21.93 16.78
N LEU A 261 10.16 22.88 15.94
CA LEU A 261 9.32 23.42 14.89
C LEU A 261 9.33 22.48 13.68
N GLY A 262 8.16 22.18 13.14
CA GLY A 262 8.00 21.32 11.96
C GLY A 262 6.96 21.90 11.00
N ALA A 263 6.17 21.04 10.37
CA ALA A 263 5.12 21.42 9.42
C ALA A 263 4.00 22.34 9.98
N GLY A 264 3.92 22.54 11.29
CA GLY A 264 3.00 23.52 11.92
C GLY A 264 3.40 24.99 11.71
N GLY A 265 4.59 25.25 11.16
CA GLY A 265 5.08 26.59 10.85
C GLY A 265 5.51 27.42 12.06
N ALA A 266 6.08 28.58 11.78
CA ALA A 266 6.71 29.49 12.72
C ALA A 266 6.46 30.96 12.35
N ARG A 267 6.69 31.84 13.32
CA ARG A 267 6.63 33.30 13.20
C ARG A 267 7.72 33.95 14.03
N ILE A 268 8.04 35.20 13.72
CA ILE A 268 8.96 36.02 14.52
C ILE A 268 8.13 36.84 15.52
N VAL A 269 8.51 36.82 16.79
CA VAL A 269 7.91 37.65 17.84
C VAL A 269 9.03 38.18 18.72
N GLU A 270 9.18 39.51 18.78
CA GLU A 270 10.22 40.17 19.58
C GLU A 270 11.64 39.70 19.19
N GLY A 271 11.86 39.44 17.89
CA GLY A 271 13.12 38.91 17.37
C GLY A 271 13.39 37.43 17.65
N GLU A 272 12.44 36.68 18.23
CA GLU A 272 12.56 35.24 18.50
C GLU A 272 11.64 34.41 17.59
N LEU A 273 12.09 33.22 17.21
CA LEU A 273 11.31 32.26 16.45
C LEU A 273 10.31 31.52 17.36
N ARG A 274 9.01 31.57 17.04
CA ARG A 274 7.94 30.90 17.80
C ARG A 274 7.05 30.08 16.87
N GLY A 275 6.58 28.92 17.32
CA GLY A 275 5.63 28.10 16.57
C GLY A 275 4.28 28.81 16.38
N LEU A 276 3.60 28.57 15.26
CA LEU A 276 2.26 29.15 15.01
C LEU A 276 1.22 28.58 15.99
N ASP A 277 1.32 27.29 16.30
CA ASP A 277 0.46 26.58 17.24
C ASP A 277 0.82 26.84 18.71
N CYS A 278 1.92 27.56 18.96
CA CYS A 278 2.30 27.97 20.31
C CYS A 278 1.37 29.09 20.77
N GLY A 279 0.27 28.69 21.42
CA GLY A 279 -0.80 29.58 21.87
C GLY A 279 -0.29 30.75 22.70
N CYS A 280 -0.57 31.97 22.24
CA CYS A 280 -0.66 33.14 23.12
C CYS A 280 -1.94 33.05 23.94
#